data_AF-A0A7M7PRR1-F1
#
_entry.id   AF-A0A7M7PRR1-F1
#
_cell.length_a   1.000
_cell.length_b   1.000
_cell.length_c   1.000
_cell.angle_alpha   90.00
_cell.angle_beta   90.00
_cell.angle_gamma   90.00
#
_symmetry.space_group_name_H-M   'P 1'
#
loop_
_entity.id
_entity.type
_entity.pdbx_description
1 polymer ?
#
loop_
_entity_poly.entity_id
_entity_poly.type
_entity_poly.pdbx_seq_one_letter_code
_entity_poly.pdbx_strand_id
1 'polypeptide(L)'
;LHLRGDNGECRVRDLVPFVHQVGGHTGMMKYDEATVCKPVFPAELHFYEMLTPELAKFTPAFKGVVHVFVQEEDDGSLSVRAYPIRSQHQTSTGPMYPSNGQVWVQTRQKKMTGKVPSCHSNKGQVLRSIETLPEFILLENLTSKFRSPCILDVKLGTKTYHKDHSEAKRQLHIDRDAATTTATLGLRLCGMQASKGSYKCRNKYDGRRLGKDGLRSALREYFSTSDEVRMELLPPFIEKLEALLQ
;
A
#
# COMPACT_ATOMS: atom_id res chain seq x y z
N LEU A 1 14.32 6.18 14.75
CA LEU A 1 15.18 5.84 13.59
C LEU A 1 15.96 7.08 13.20
N HIS A 2 17.29 7.03 13.27
CA HIS A 2 18.11 8.12 12.75
C HIS A 2 17.98 8.12 11.22
N LEU A 3 17.35 9.16 10.65
CA LEU A 3 17.53 9.53 9.23
C LEU A 3 18.98 10.02 8.93
N ARG A 4 19.90 9.74 9.86
CA ARG A 4 21.32 10.04 9.84
C ARG A 4 22.06 8.71 9.88
N GLY A 5 22.95 8.46 8.93
CA GLY A 5 23.91 7.36 9.09
C GLY A 5 24.81 7.60 10.31
N ASP A 6 25.57 6.57 10.73
CA ASP A 6 26.55 6.66 11.82
C ASP A 6 27.58 7.80 11.66
N ASN A 7 27.66 8.41 10.46
CA ASN A 7 28.53 9.55 10.14
C ASN A 7 27.77 10.88 9.90
N GLY A 8 26.47 10.97 10.22
CA GLY A 8 25.69 12.21 10.03
C GLY A 8 25.32 12.56 8.59
N GLU A 9 25.65 11.71 7.61
CA GLU A 9 25.30 11.95 6.21
C GLU A 9 23.81 11.69 5.91
N CYS A 10 23.21 12.68 5.24
CA CYS A 10 21.88 12.64 4.63
C CYS A 10 21.93 11.70 3.41
N ARG A 11 21.65 10.40 3.59
CA ARG A 11 21.81 9.41 2.51
C ARG A 11 20.60 9.39 1.58
N VAL A 12 20.84 9.82 0.34
CA VAL A 12 19.95 9.58 -0.80
C VAL A 12 19.80 8.07 -1.00
N ARG A 13 18.60 7.59 -1.34
CA ARG A 13 18.32 6.16 -1.54
C ARG A 13 17.66 5.90 -2.87
N ASP A 14 18.18 4.93 -3.62
CA ASP A 14 17.48 4.41 -4.79
C ASP A 14 16.27 3.59 -4.35
N LEU A 15 15.14 3.87 -4.99
CA LEU A 15 13.87 3.21 -4.75
C LEU A 15 13.60 2.18 -5.84
N VAL A 16 13.18 1.00 -5.41
CA VAL A 16 12.72 -0.06 -6.33
C VAL A 16 11.24 -0.36 -6.10
N PRO A 17 10.50 -0.84 -7.10
CA PRO A 17 9.09 -1.20 -6.92
C PRO A 17 8.91 -2.24 -5.81
N PHE A 18 7.92 -2.04 -4.94
CA PHE A 18 7.56 -3.04 -3.95
C PHE A 18 6.74 -4.16 -4.61
N VAL A 19 7.33 -5.36 -4.67
CA VAL A 19 6.79 -6.49 -5.47
C VAL A 19 5.67 -7.26 -4.78
N HIS A 20 5.39 -6.98 -3.51
CA HIS A 20 4.40 -7.68 -2.70
C HIS A 20 3.13 -6.84 -2.45
N GLN A 21 2.85 -5.89 -3.33
CA GLN A 21 1.62 -5.10 -3.29
C GLN A 21 0.46 -5.89 -3.93
N VAL A 22 -0.53 -6.29 -3.11
CA VAL A 22 -1.71 -7.05 -3.57
C VAL A 22 -2.94 -6.18 -3.80
N GLY A 23 -2.95 -4.95 -3.25
CA GLY A 23 -4.09 -4.05 -3.26
C GLY A 23 -3.67 -2.57 -3.32
N GLY A 24 -4.66 -1.68 -3.28
CA GLY A 24 -4.45 -0.25 -3.49
C GLY A 24 -4.38 0.17 -4.97
N HIS A 25 -4.40 1.47 -5.19
CA HIS A 25 -4.31 2.09 -6.52
C HIS A 25 -2.95 2.74 -6.76
N THR A 26 -2.38 3.29 -5.69
CA THR A 26 -1.08 3.96 -5.70
C THR A 26 0.01 2.93 -5.48
N GLY A 27 1.11 3.04 -6.20
CA GLY A 27 2.25 2.18 -5.97
C GLY A 27 2.96 2.39 -4.67
N MET A 28 3.53 1.30 -4.20
CA MET A 28 4.49 1.28 -3.13
C MET A 28 5.89 1.02 -3.71
N MET A 29 6.87 1.68 -3.14
CA MET A 29 8.29 1.48 -3.42
C MET A 29 8.96 0.92 -2.16
N LYS A 30 10.00 0.12 -2.35
CA LYS A 30 10.88 -0.35 -1.28
C LYS A 30 11.96 0.71 -1.07
N TYR A 31 12.07 1.22 0.15
CA TYR A 31 13.09 2.21 0.55
C TYR A 31 14.35 1.51 1.07
N ASP A 32 14.16 0.48 1.90
CA ASP A 32 15.20 -0.45 2.36
C ASP A 32 14.57 -1.81 2.72
N GLU A 33 15.32 -2.73 3.31
CA GLU A 33 14.77 -4.04 3.71
C GLU A 33 13.59 -3.94 4.67
N ALA A 34 13.63 -3.00 5.62
CA ALA A 34 12.66 -2.85 6.69
C ALA A 34 11.64 -1.72 6.44
N THR A 35 11.71 -1.01 5.32
CA THR A 35 10.94 0.21 5.05
C THR A 35 10.39 0.23 3.63
N VAL A 36 9.09 0.52 3.52
CA VAL A 36 8.40 0.83 2.26
C VAL A 36 7.97 2.28 2.26
N CYS A 37 7.75 2.84 1.08
CA CYS A 37 7.23 4.19 0.94
C CYS A 37 6.17 4.29 -0.14
N LYS A 38 5.28 5.26 0.01
CA LYS A 38 4.23 5.58 -0.97
C LYS A 38 3.92 7.08 -0.95
N PRO A 39 3.34 7.64 -2.01
CA PRO A 39 2.96 9.05 -2.05
C PRO A 39 2.12 9.44 -0.84
N VAL A 40 2.41 10.60 -0.26
CA VAL A 40 1.66 11.16 0.85
C VAL A 40 0.22 11.42 0.44
N PHE A 41 -0.69 10.99 1.31
CA PHE A 41 -2.07 11.46 1.33
C PHE A 41 -2.27 12.25 2.64
N PRO A 42 -2.69 13.53 2.62
CA PRO A 42 -2.69 14.37 3.81
C PRO A 42 -3.42 13.78 5.01
N ALA A 43 -4.59 13.16 4.80
CA ALA A 43 -5.34 12.53 5.89
C ALA A 43 -4.64 11.27 6.44
N GLU A 44 -3.87 10.56 5.61
CA GLU A 44 -3.08 9.41 6.06
C GLU A 44 -1.85 9.85 6.86
N LEU A 45 -1.14 10.88 6.40
CA LEU A 45 -0.03 11.44 7.16
C LEU A 45 -0.50 11.93 8.53
N HIS A 46 -1.59 12.69 8.57
CA HIS A 46 -2.18 13.17 9.80
C HIS A 46 -2.61 12.03 10.74
N PHE A 47 -3.15 10.93 10.20
CA PHE A 47 -3.47 9.73 10.98
C PHE A 47 -2.24 9.15 11.68
N TYR A 48 -1.10 9.06 10.99
CA TYR A 48 0.15 8.56 11.58
C TYR A 48 0.77 9.55 12.57
N GLU A 49 0.68 10.85 12.33
CA GLU A 49 1.16 11.89 13.25
C GLU A 49 0.37 11.95 14.56
N MET A 50 -0.92 11.65 14.50
CA MET A 50 -1.85 11.64 15.64
C MET A 50 -2.11 10.25 16.21
N LEU A 51 -1.34 9.24 15.76
CA LEU A 51 -1.57 7.84 16.10
C LEU A 51 -1.38 7.60 17.60
N THR A 52 -2.39 7.02 18.24
CA THR A 52 -2.32 6.72 19.67
C THR A 52 -1.49 5.45 19.92
N PRO A 53 -0.85 5.30 21.11
CA PRO A 53 -0.08 4.10 21.44
C PRO A 53 -0.88 2.80 21.34
N GLU A 54 -2.19 2.86 21.62
CA GLU A 54 -3.09 1.70 21.57
C GLU A 54 -3.27 1.18 20.14
N LEU A 55 -3.36 2.09 19.15
CA LEU A 55 -3.47 1.75 17.73
C LEU A 55 -2.11 1.48 17.06
N ALA A 56 -1.01 1.99 17.65
CA ALA A 56 0.33 1.80 17.12
C ALA A 56 0.72 0.32 16.98
N LYS A 57 0.26 -0.55 17.91
CA LYS A 57 0.53 -2.00 17.85
C LYS A 57 -0.17 -2.73 16.68
N PHE A 58 -1.15 -2.09 16.04
CA PHE A 58 -1.93 -2.65 14.93
C PHE A 58 -1.63 -2.02 13.58
N THR A 59 -0.73 -1.04 13.53
CA THR A 59 -0.38 -0.31 12.32
C THR A 59 1.12 -0.45 12.02
N PRO A 60 1.56 -0.32 10.76
CA PRO A 60 2.98 -0.26 10.44
C PRO A 60 3.64 0.92 11.17
N ALA A 61 4.85 0.74 11.69
CA ALA A 61 5.56 1.86 12.30
C ALA A 61 5.80 2.99 11.29
N PHE A 62 5.39 4.22 11.63
CA PHE A 62 5.70 5.43 10.86
C PHE A 62 7.16 5.83 11.06
N LYS A 63 7.87 6.09 9.96
CA LYS A 63 9.31 6.37 9.96
C LYS A 63 9.67 7.75 9.41
N GLY A 64 8.68 8.58 9.11
CA GLY A 64 8.86 9.95 8.60
C GLY A 64 8.44 10.11 7.14
N VAL A 65 8.90 11.20 6.53
CA VAL A 65 8.56 11.60 5.16
C VAL A 65 9.84 11.92 4.38
N VAL A 66 9.85 11.59 3.10
CA VAL A 66 10.96 11.87 2.17
C VAL A 66 10.43 12.52 0.89
N HIS A 67 11.28 13.30 0.23
CA HIS A 67 11.02 13.74 -1.15
C HIS A 67 11.47 12.64 -2.12
N VAL A 68 10.70 12.41 -3.17
CA VAL A 68 11.07 11.47 -4.24
C VAL A 68 11.28 12.20 -5.55
N PHE A 69 12.38 11.88 -6.24
CA PHE A 69 12.71 12.40 -7.55
C PHE A 69 12.87 11.27 -8.56
N VAL A 70 12.61 11.58 -9.82
CA VAL A 70 12.73 10.66 -10.95
C VAL A 70 13.80 11.23 -11.85
N GLN A 71 14.89 10.47 -12.02
CA GLN A 71 16.04 10.89 -12.80
C GLN A 71 16.14 10.00 -14.05
N GLU A 72 16.37 10.62 -15.20
CA GLU A 72 16.79 9.89 -16.40
C GLU A 72 18.31 9.70 -16.32
N GLU A 73 18.74 8.46 -16.44
CA GLU A 73 20.14 8.07 -16.46
C GLU A 73 20.71 8.18 -17.89
N ASP A 74 22.03 8.19 -18.02
CA ASP A 74 22.71 8.37 -19.31
C ASP A 74 22.35 7.30 -20.36
N ASP A 75 21.92 6.12 -19.91
CA ASP A 75 21.47 5.01 -20.77
C ASP A 75 19.99 5.13 -21.19
N GLY A 76 19.31 6.21 -20.79
CA GLY A 76 17.89 6.44 -21.03
C GLY A 76 16.95 5.61 -20.14
N SER A 77 17.48 4.94 -19.11
CA SER A 77 16.67 4.33 -18.05
C SER A 77 16.22 5.39 -17.04
N LEU A 78 15.17 5.08 -16.28
CA LEU A 78 14.67 5.95 -15.21
C LEU A 78 15.02 5.36 -13.85
N SER A 79 15.70 6.14 -13.02
CA SER A 79 15.89 5.86 -11.60
C SER A 79 14.94 6.70 -10.76
N VAL A 80 14.61 6.18 -9.57
CA VAL A 80 13.74 6.85 -8.61
C VAL A 80 14.53 6.97 -7.32
N ARG A 81 14.72 8.18 -6.80
CA ARG A 81 15.58 8.43 -5.64
C ARG A 81 14.82 9.17 -4.54
N ALA A 82 15.01 8.75 -3.31
CA ALA A 82 14.46 9.38 -2.12
C ALA A 82 15.49 10.24 -1.39
N TYR A 83 15.07 11.44 -1.02
CA TYR A 83 15.86 12.46 -0.34
C TYR A 83 15.22 12.77 1.02
N PRO A 84 16.00 12.74 2.13
CA PRO A 84 15.48 13.14 3.44
C PRO A 84 15.05 14.61 3.43
N ILE A 85 13.90 14.92 4.03
CA ILE A 85 13.51 16.32 4.27
C ILE A 85 14.44 16.88 5.34
N ARG A 86 15.24 17.90 4.99
CA ARG A 86 16.06 18.62 5.98
C ARG A 86 15.14 19.51 6.81
N SER A 87 15.21 19.40 8.13
CA SER A 87 14.53 20.31 9.05
C SER A 87 15.17 21.71 8.97
N GLN A 88 14.77 22.50 8.00
CA GLN A 88 14.93 23.95 8.03
C GLN A 88 13.52 24.56 7.98
N HIS A 89 13.31 25.56 8.82
CA HIS A 89 12.05 26.22 9.12
C HIS A 89 11.03 26.24 7.97
N GLN A 90 9.81 25.79 8.28
CA GLN A 90 8.63 25.96 7.45
C GLN A 90 8.49 27.44 7.05
N THR A 91 8.72 27.74 5.78
CA THR A 91 8.15 28.95 5.16
C THR A 91 6.83 28.57 4.49
N SER A 92 5.83 29.31 4.91
CA SER A 92 4.39 29.12 4.70
C SER A 92 3.96 29.23 3.24
N THR A 93 4.14 28.20 2.43
CA THR A 93 3.32 27.93 1.23
C THR A 93 3.35 26.43 0.96
N GLY A 94 2.47 25.67 1.61
CA GLY A 94 2.38 24.22 1.38
C GLY A 94 1.95 23.91 -0.06
N PRO A 95 2.47 22.83 -0.69
CA PRO A 95 2.05 22.42 -2.02
C PRO A 95 0.55 22.04 -2.02
N MET A 96 -0.18 22.57 -3.01
CA MET A 96 -1.61 22.37 -3.16
C MET A 96 -1.89 20.94 -3.66
N TYR A 97 -2.32 20.06 -2.76
CA TYR A 97 -2.71 18.69 -3.11
C TYR A 97 -4.05 18.68 -3.85
N PRO A 98 -4.18 18.08 -5.05
CA PRO A 98 -5.47 17.94 -5.70
C PRO A 98 -6.36 16.98 -4.90
N SER A 99 -7.60 17.41 -4.65
CA SER A 99 -8.64 16.74 -3.85
C SER A 99 -9.03 15.32 -4.29
N ASN A 100 -8.49 14.85 -5.41
CA ASN A 100 -8.90 13.59 -6.04
C ASN A 100 -7.90 12.44 -5.92
N GLY A 101 -6.74 12.62 -5.29
CA GLY A 101 -5.77 11.52 -5.06
C GLY A 101 -5.37 10.74 -6.33
N GLN A 102 -5.62 11.32 -7.50
CA GLN A 102 -5.29 10.76 -8.81
C GLN A 102 -4.19 11.62 -9.40
N VAL A 103 -2.95 11.15 -9.29
CA VAL A 103 -1.86 11.63 -10.14
C VAL A 103 -2.08 10.98 -11.50
N TRP A 104 -2.64 11.73 -12.45
CA TRP A 104 -2.77 11.28 -13.84
C TRP A 104 -1.46 11.53 -14.57
N VAL A 105 -0.79 10.45 -14.98
CA VAL A 105 0.40 10.49 -15.81
C VAL A 105 0.03 9.98 -17.20
N GLN A 106 0.01 10.85 -18.22
CA GLN A 106 -0.08 10.41 -19.61
C GLN A 106 1.32 10.01 -20.13
N THR A 107 1.45 8.95 -20.92
CA THR A 107 2.74 8.58 -21.52
C THR A 107 2.66 7.97 -22.90
N ARG A 108 3.74 8.20 -23.66
CA ARG A 108 4.28 7.26 -24.65
C ARG A 108 5.04 6.15 -23.91
N GLN A 109 4.78 4.90 -24.29
CA GLN A 109 5.27 3.69 -23.64
C GLN A 109 6.82 3.61 -23.61
N LYS A 110 7.45 3.61 -22.43
CA LYS A 110 8.77 3.01 -22.20
C LYS A 110 8.73 2.20 -20.89
N LYS A 111 9.28 0.98 -20.93
CA LYS A 111 9.20 -0.03 -19.86
C LYS A 111 10.22 0.26 -18.76
N MET A 112 9.78 0.27 -17.51
CA MET A 112 10.65 0.18 -16.33
C MET A 112 11.07 -1.28 -16.14
N THR A 113 12.38 -1.55 -16.13
CA THR A 113 12.96 -2.90 -16.10
C THR A 113 13.03 -3.44 -14.67
N GLY A 114 11.97 -4.11 -14.23
CA GLY A 114 11.98 -4.93 -13.01
C GLY A 114 11.27 -6.25 -13.26
N LYS A 115 11.90 -7.39 -12.96
CA LYS A 115 11.25 -8.71 -13.00
C LYS A 115 10.24 -8.77 -11.83
N VAL A 116 8.99 -8.39 -12.08
CA VAL A 116 7.88 -8.55 -11.13
C VAL A 116 7.37 -10.00 -11.23
N PRO A 117 7.08 -10.69 -10.11
CA PRO A 117 6.43 -11.99 -10.15
C PRO A 117 5.12 -11.92 -10.97
N SER A 118 4.96 -12.87 -11.90
CA SER A 118 3.91 -12.90 -12.93
C SER A 118 2.47 -12.70 -12.44
N CYS A 119 2.15 -12.96 -11.16
CA CYS A 119 0.78 -12.85 -10.67
C CYS A 119 0.38 -11.42 -10.25
N HIS A 120 1.35 -10.51 -10.07
CA HIS A 120 1.10 -9.08 -9.85
C HIS A 120 1.48 -8.34 -11.11
N SER A 121 0.58 -8.33 -12.09
CA SER A 121 0.64 -7.31 -13.14
C SER A 121 0.32 -5.96 -12.50
N ASN A 122 1.26 -5.43 -11.72
CA ASN A 122 1.39 -3.99 -11.57
C ASN A 122 1.60 -3.50 -12.99
N LYS A 123 0.53 -2.98 -13.61
CA LYS A 123 0.67 -2.12 -14.79
C LYS A 123 1.76 -1.13 -14.41
N GLY A 124 2.90 -1.22 -15.10
CA GLY A 124 4.13 -0.53 -14.73
C GLY A 124 3.82 0.91 -14.35
N GLN A 125 4.34 1.34 -13.20
CA GLN A 125 4.16 2.71 -12.80
C GLN A 125 5.05 3.59 -13.64
N VAL A 126 4.40 4.59 -14.21
CA VAL A 126 5.02 5.61 -15.03
C VAL A 126 5.24 6.80 -14.13
N LEU A 127 6.50 7.09 -13.84
CA LEU A 127 6.92 8.26 -13.08
C LEU A 127 7.47 9.29 -14.10
N ARG A 128 6.91 10.50 -14.10
CA ARG A 128 7.39 11.63 -14.93
C ARG A 128 8.42 12.45 -14.15
N SER A 129 9.23 13.23 -14.85
CA SER A 129 9.86 14.45 -14.32
C SER A 129 8.77 15.36 -13.74
N ILE A 130 8.78 15.59 -12.44
CA ILE A 130 7.85 16.48 -11.75
C ILE A 130 8.63 17.76 -11.43
N GLU A 131 8.06 18.93 -11.72
CA GLU A 131 8.62 20.23 -11.33
C GLU A 131 8.66 20.41 -9.80
N THR A 132 7.90 19.58 -9.06
CA THR A 132 7.83 19.55 -7.61
C THR A 132 8.21 18.17 -7.08
N LEU A 133 8.94 18.11 -5.97
CA LEU A 133 9.34 16.85 -5.33
C LEU A 133 8.14 16.27 -4.54
N PRO A 134 7.43 15.23 -5.03
CA PRO A 134 6.36 14.62 -4.26
C PRO A 134 6.90 14.06 -2.93
N GLU A 135 6.13 14.26 -1.88
CA GLU A 135 6.40 13.66 -0.58
C GLU A 135 5.91 12.22 -0.55
N PHE A 136 6.70 11.35 0.07
CA PHE A 136 6.38 9.96 0.32
C PHE A 136 6.47 9.67 1.82
N ILE A 137 5.45 9.01 2.35
CA ILE A 137 5.45 8.51 3.73
C ILE A 137 6.29 7.24 3.82
N LEU A 138 7.17 7.15 4.81
CA LEU A 138 7.96 5.96 5.13
C LEU A 138 7.24 5.12 6.20
N LEU A 139 7.01 3.84 5.90
CA LEU A 139 6.33 2.89 6.78
C LEU A 139 7.14 1.61 6.94
N GLU A 140 6.94 0.91 8.06
CA GLU A 140 7.48 -0.43 8.27
C GLU A 140 7.10 -1.39 7.13
N ASN A 141 8.11 -2.10 6.61
CA ASN A 141 7.89 -3.23 5.72
C ASN A 141 7.50 -4.48 6.53
N LEU A 142 6.20 -4.73 6.63
CA LEU A 142 5.64 -5.91 7.32
C LEU A 142 6.04 -7.25 6.66
N THR A 143 6.51 -7.23 5.41
CA THR A 143 6.90 -8.45 4.68
C THR A 143 8.38 -8.81 4.83
N SER A 144 9.19 -7.91 5.40
CA SER A 144 10.66 -8.02 5.47
C SER A 144 11.17 -9.29 6.15
N LYS A 145 10.39 -9.85 7.08
CA LYS A 145 10.74 -11.04 7.86
C LYS A 145 10.38 -12.36 7.16
N PHE A 146 9.76 -12.30 5.98
CA PHE A 146 9.22 -13.46 5.30
C PHE A 146 9.93 -13.71 3.97
N ARG A 147 10.31 -14.97 3.73
CA ARG A 147 10.83 -15.40 2.42
C ARG A 147 9.75 -15.46 1.35
N SER A 148 8.56 -15.92 1.72
CA SER A 148 7.42 -16.09 0.83
C SER A 148 6.13 -15.58 1.49
N PRO A 149 5.95 -14.25 1.63
CA PRO A 149 4.83 -13.67 2.37
C PRO A 149 3.48 -14.01 1.74
N CYS A 150 2.55 -14.52 2.55
CA CYS A 150 1.13 -14.54 2.24
C CYS A 150 0.52 -13.21 2.69
N ILE A 151 -0.20 -12.54 1.80
CA ILE A 151 -0.75 -11.19 2.03
C ILE A 151 -2.21 -11.18 1.64
N LEU A 152 -3.04 -10.61 2.50
CA LEU A 152 -4.47 -10.44 2.29
C LEU A 152 -4.81 -8.97 2.58
N ASP A 153 -5.35 -8.29 1.58
CA ASP A 153 -5.93 -6.95 1.70
C ASP A 153 -7.46 -7.09 1.72
N VAL A 154 -8.04 -6.73 2.86
CA VAL A 154 -9.48 -6.65 3.07
C VAL A 154 -9.83 -5.21 3.41
N LYS A 155 -10.82 -4.68 2.70
CA LYS A 155 -11.41 -3.38 3.02
C LYS A 155 -12.54 -3.60 4.03
N LEU A 156 -12.44 -2.93 5.17
CA LEU A 156 -13.43 -2.95 6.25
C LEU A 156 -14.43 -1.80 6.13
N GLY A 157 -15.59 -1.96 6.75
CA GLY A 157 -16.69 -1.00 6.83
C GLY A 157 -17.91 -1.41 6.00
N THR A 158 -19.09 -0.97 6.43
CA THR A 158 -20.36 -1.17 5.70
C THR A 158 -20.60 -0.12 4.61
N LYS A 159 -19.81 0.96 4.61
CA LYS A 159 -19.83 2.06 3.65
C LYS A 159 -18.40 2.49 3.36
N THR A 160 -18.06 2.70 2.09
CA THR A 160 -16.69 3.05 1.68
C THR A 160 -16.58 4.39 0.96
N TYR A 161 -17.65 5.16 0.85
CA TYR A 161 -17.59 6.54 0.37
C TYR A 161 -17.19 7.50 1.50
N HIS A 162 -16.49 8.57 1.14
CA HIS A 162 -16.17 9.66 2.06
C HIS A 162 -17.15 10.82 1.89
N LYS A 163 -17.29 11.67 2.91
CA LYS A 163 -18.13 12.88 2.84
C LYS A 163 -17.70 13.85 1.74
N ASP A 164 -16.40 13.90 1.46
CA ASP A 164 -15.80 14.80 0.46
C ASP A 164 -15.81 14.22 -0.95
N HIS A 165 -16.44 13.06 -1.17
CA HIS A 165 -16.61 12.53 -2.52
C HIS A 165 -17.66 13.35 -3.29
N SER A 166 -17.37 13.65 -4.56
CA SER A 166 -18.40 14.13 -5.49
C SER A 166 -19.56 13.15 -5.56
N GLU A 167 -20.75 13.64 -5.91
CA GLU A 167 -21.96 12.84 -5.97
C GLU A 167 -21.79 11.60 -6.86
N ALA A 168 -21.20 11.76 -8.06
CA ALA A 168 -20.91 10.65 -8.95
C ALA A 168 -19.95 9.62 -8.31
N LYS A 169 -18.87 10.08 -7.66
CA LYS A 169 -17.92 9.18 -6.98
C LYS A 169 -18.56 8.48 -5.79
N ARG A 170 -19.44 9.17 -5.07
CA ARG A 170 -20.24 8.60 -3.97
C ARG A 170 -21.20 7.53 -4.49
N GLN A 171 -21.92 7.78 -5.58
CA GLN A 171 -22.83 6.80 -6.18
C GLN A 171 -22.10 5.52 -6.61
N LEU A 172 -20.94 5.64 -7.28
CA LEU A 172 -20.10 4.49 -7.63
C LEU A 172 -19.67 3.65 -6.42
N HIS A 173 -19.44 4.29 -5.28
CA HIS A 173 -19.13 3.59 -4.04
C HIS A 173 -20.36 2.90 -3.46
N ILE A 174 -21.52 3.56 -3.46
CA ILE A 174 -22.80 2.99 -3.01
C ILE A 174 -23.14 1.74 -3.82
N ASP A 175 -23.13 1.84 -5.15
CA ASP A 175 -23.47 0.72 -6.04
C ASP A 175 -22.51 -0.46 -5.82
N ARG A 176 -21.21 -0.17 -5.66
CA ARG A 176 -20.21 -1.21 -5.38
C ARG A 176 -20.39 -1.83 -4.00
N ASP A 177 -20.69 -1.03 -2.98
CA ASP A 177 -20.85 -1.55 -1.63
C ASP A 177 -22.09 -2.46 -1.56
N ALA A 178 -23.18 -2.08 -2.25
CA ALA A 178 -24.39 -2.90 -2.41
C ALA A 178 -24.14 -4.20 -3.20
N ALA A 179 -23.30 -4.16 -4.23
CA ALA A 179 -22.99 -5.32 -5.07
C ALA A 179 -21.92 -6.26 -4.49
N THR A 180 -21.40 -6.01 -3.28
CA THR A 180 -20.32 -6.80 -2.69
C THR A 180 -20.63 -7.22 -1.26
N THR A 181 -19.77 -8.03 -0.65
CA THR A 181 -19.86 -8.39 0.78
C THR A 181 -19.73 -7.20 1.74
N THR A 182 -19.42 -6.00 1.24
CA THR A 182 -19.38 -4.78 2.05
C THR A 182 -20.71 -4.50 2.73
N ALA A 183 -21.82 -4.54 1.98
CA ALA A 183 -23.15 -4.25 2.54
C ALA A 183 -23.64 -5.34 3.50
N THR A 184 -23.29 -6.61 3.26
CA THR A 184 -23.83 -7.75 4.01
C THR A 184 -22.95 -8.21 5.17
N LEU A 185 -21.63 -8.07 5.05
CA LEU A 185 -20.64 -8.54 6.04
C LEU A 185 -19.77 -7.42 6.61
N GLY A 186 -19.88 -6.19 6.09
CA GLY A 186 -19.04 -5.07 6.54
C GLY A 186 -17.57 -5.19 6.11
N LEU A 187 -17.25 -6.08 5.17
CA LEU A 187 -15.89 -6.22 4.63
C LEU A 187 -15.87 -6.84 3.24
N ARG A 188 -14.79 -6.61 2.48
CA ARG A 188 -14.57 -7.23 1.17
C ARG A 188 -13.10 -7.49 0.87
N LEU A 189 -12.80 -8.60 0.20
CA LEU A 189 -11.47 -8.90 -0.33
C LEU A 189 -11.12 -7.88 -1.42
N CYS A 190 -9.95 -7.27 -1.33
CA CYS A 190 -9.44 -6.29 -2.29
C CYS A 190 -8.12 -6.72 -2.95
N GLY A 191 -7.40 -7.67 -2.34
CA GLY A 191 -6.18 -8.24 -2.87
C GLY A 191 -5.76 -9.47 -2.07
N MET A 192 -5.13 -10.44 -2.71
CA MET A 192 -4.57 -11.60 -2.04
C MET A 192 -3.37 -12.14 -2.82
N GLN A 193 -2.34 -12.55 -2.09
CA GLN A 193 -1.22 -13.37 -2.54
C GLN A 193 -1.02 -14.48 -1.51
N ALA A 194 -1.07 -15.75 -1.90
CA ALA A 194 -0.83 -16.88 -1.01
C ALA A 194 0.24 -17.81 -1.61
N SER A 195 1.28 -18.11 -0.84
CA SER A 195 2.38 -18.99 -1.25
C SER A 195 2.01 -20.46 -1.04
N LYS A 196 1.88 -21.22 -2.13
CA LYS A 196 1.60 -22.68 -2.13
C LYS A 196 2.60 -23.44 -3.02
N GLY A 197 3.90 -23.11 -2.92
CA GLY A 197 4.93 -23.51 -3.87
C GLY A 197 5.02 -22.54 -5.06
N SER A 198 3.88 -22.11 -5.59
CA SER A 198 3.73 -20.92 -6.42
C SER A 198 2.72 -19.94 -5.79
N TYR A 199 2.75 -18.67 -6.19
CA TYR A 199 1.81 -17.69 -5.67
C TYR A 199 0.44 -17.82 -6.35
N LYS A 200 -0.60 -18.06 -5.55
CA LYS A 200 -2.01 -17.89 -5.95
C LYS A 200 -2.44 -16.46 -5.59
N CYS A 201 -2.99 -15.74 -6.57
CA CYS A 201 -3.27 -14.31 -6.43
C CYS A 201 -4.73 -14.01 -6.79
N ARG A 202 -5.38 -13.14 -6.01
CA ARG A 202 -6.73 -12.63 -6.27
C ARG A 202 -6.69 -11.13 -6.24
N ASN A 203 -7.25 -10.49 -7.26
CA ASN A 203 -7.31 -9.03 -7.34
C ASN A 203 -8.66 -8.49 -6.84
N LYS A 204 -8.80 -7.17 -6.81
CA LYS A 204 -10.04 -6.49 -6.39
C LYS A 204 -11.27 -6.87 -7.21
N TYR A 205 -11.12 -7.24 -8.48
CA TYR A 205 -12.25 -7.65 -9.31
C TYR A 205 -12.73 -9.05 -8.92
N ASP A 206 -11.82 -9.95 -8.58
CA ASP A 206 -12.15 -11.27 -8.04
C ASP A 206 -12.91 -11.11 -6.71
N GLY A 207 -12.38 -10.27 -5.81
CA GLY A 207 -13.02 -9.99 -4.53
C GLY A 207 -14.42 -9.38 -4.65
N ARG A 208 -14.67 -8.53 -5.66
CA ARG A 208 -16.00 -7.95 -5.92
C ARG A 208 -17.04 -8.99 -6.36
N ARG A 209 -16.62 -10.13 -6.89
CA ARG A 209 -17.54 -11.21 -7.33
C ARG A 209 -17.85 -12.21 -6.22
N LEU A 210 -17.22 -12.11 -5.06
CA LEU A 210 -17.43 -13.04 -3.96
C LEU A 210 -18.69 -12.68 -3.18
N GLY A 211 -19.51 -13.70 -2.87
CA GLY A 211 -20.48 -13.69 -1.78
C GLY A 211 -19.89 -14.26 -0.49
N LYS A 212 -20.73 -14.49 0.53
CA LYS A 212 -20.32 -15.00 1.85
C LYS A 212 -19.48 -16.29 1.77
N ASP A 213 -19.96 -17.30 1.03
CA ASP A 213 -19.26 -18.58 0.91
C ASP A 213 -17.99 -18.49 0.05
N GLY A 214 -18.01 -17.62 -0.96
CA GLY A 214 -16.84 -17.32 -1.79
C GLY A 214 -15.72 -16.66 -0.98
N LEU A 215 -16.08 -15.70 -0.12
CA LEU A 215 -15.14 -15.07 0.81
C LEU A 215 -14.61 -16.07 1.83
N ARG A 216 -15.47 -16.93 2.41
CA ARG A 216 -15.04 -18.01 3.32
C ARG A 216 -14.05 -18.95 2.65
N SER A 217 -14.29 -19.32 1.39
CA SER A 217 -13.40 -20.18 0.60
C SER A 217 -12.08 -19.48 0.30
N ALA A 218 -12.09 -18.19 -0.01
CA ALA A 218 -10.86 -17.40 -0.21
C ALA A 218 -10.02 -17.29 1.07
N LEU A 219 -10.66 -17.12 2.24
CA LEU A 219 -9.97 -17.13 3.53
C LEU A 219 -9.36 -18.51 3.83
N ARG A 220 -10.09 -19.60 3.56
CA ARG A 220 -9.50 -20.95 3.66
C ARG A 220 -8.28 -21.10 2.77
N GLU A 221 -8.36 -20.64 1.53
CA GLU A 221 -7.23 -20.67 0.60
C GLU A 221 -6.02 -19.88 1.12
N TYR A 222 -6.24 -18.70 1.72
CA TYR A 222 -5.20 -17.86 2.32
C TYR A 222 -4.51 -18.56 3.50
N PHE A 223 -5.27 -19.21 4.39
CA PHE A 223 -4.73 -19.93 5.55
C PHE A 223 -4.20 -21.34 5.22
N SER A 224 -4.13 -21.75 3.95
CA SER A 224 -3.69 -23.09 3.58
C SER A 224 -2.23 -23.15 3.13
N THR A 225 -1.51 -24.21 3.50
CA THR A 225 -0.22 -24.62 2.93
C THR A 225 -0.40 -25.96 2.21
N SER A 226 -0.01 -26.06 0.93
CA SER A 226 -0.16 -27.30 0.14
C SER A 226 -1.58 -27.90 0.22
N ASP A 227 -2.59 -27.03 0.21
CA ASP A 227 -4.03 -27.31 0.31
C ASP A 227 -4.55 -27.85 1.67
N GLU A 228 -3.68 -27.96 2.68
CA GLU A 228 -4.06 -28.16 4.08
C GLU A 228 -4.21 -26.84 4.82
N VAL A 229 -5.30 -26.66 5.57
CA VAL A 229 -5.55 -25.44 6.35
C VAL A 229 -4.68 -25.44 7.60
N ARG A 230 -3.89 -24.37 7.78
CA ARG A 230 -3.06 -24.13 8.95
C ARG A 230 -3.91 -23.60 10.12
N MET A 231 -4.67 -24.49 10.72
CA MET A 231 -5.63 -24.18 11.79
C MET A 231 -4.97 -23.52 13.01
N GLU A 232 -3.70 -23.81 13.27
CA GLU A 232 -2.92 -23.21 14.36
C GLU A 232 -2.70 -21.69 14.19
N LEU A 233 -2.90 -21.14 12.98
CA LEU A 233 -2.81 -19.70 12.73
C LEU A 233 -4.10 -18.96 13.07
N LEU A 234 -5.23 -19.66 13.20
CA LEU A 234 -6.53 -19.02 13.41
C LEU A 234 -6.68 -18.43 14.82
N PRO A 235 -6.35 -19.14 15.93
CA PRO A 235 -6.45 -18.56 17.27
C PRO A 235 -5.67 -17.25 17.44
N PRO A 236 -4.36 -17.15 17.14
CA PRO A 236 -3.62 -15.89 17.32
C PRO A 236 -4.11 -14.79 16.36
N PHE A 237 -4.67 -15.15 15.20
CA PHE A 237 -5.28 -14.19 14.30
C PHE A 237 -6.58 -13.61 14.87
N ILE A 238 -7.44 -14.45 15.46
CA ILE A 238 -8.68 -14.05 16.11
C ILE A 238 -8.39 -13.18 17.34
N GLU A 239 -7.45 -13.60 18.20
CA GLU A 239 -7.02 -12.83 19.37
C GLU A 239 -6.56 -11.41 18.97
N LYS A 240 -5.82 -11.28 17.85
CA LYS A 240 -5.39 -9.98 17.35
C LYS A 240 -6.56 -9.11 16.87
N LEU A 241 -7.60 -9.71 16.27
CA LEU A 241 -8.81 -8.99 15.87
C LEU A 241 -9.64 -8.57 17.10
N GLU A 242 -9.77 -9.44 18.09
CA GLU A 242 -10.47 -9.13 19.34
C GLU A 242 -9.76 -8.01 20.10
N ALA A 243 -8.43 -8.04 20.15
CA ALA A 243 -7.64 -6.97 20.77
C ALA A 243 -7.73 -5.62 20.02
N LEU A 244 -8.08 -5.63 18.73
CA LEU A 244 -8.32 -4.40 17.95
C LEU A 244 -9.70 -3.80 18.22
N LEU A 245 -10.65 -4.60 18.73
CA LEU A 245 -11.99 -4.15 19.08
C LEU A 245 -12.08 -3.50 20.46
N GLN A 246 -11.09 -3.75 21.33
CA GLN A 246 -10.97 -3.21 22.68
C GLN A 246 -10.31 -1.84 22.66
#